data_AF-A0A3E0WIC7-F1
#
_entry.id   AF-A0A3E0WIC7-F1
#
_cell.length_a   1.000
_cell.length_b   1.000
_cell.length_c   1.000
_cell.angle_alpha   90.00
_cell.angle_beta   90.00
_cell.angle_gamma   90.00
#
_symmetry.space_group_name_H-M   'P 1'
#
loop_
_entity.id
_entity.type
_entity.pdbx_description
1 polymer ?
#
loop_
_entity_poly.entity_id
_entity_poly.type
_entity_poly.pdbx_seq_one_letter_code
_entity_poly.pdbx_strand_id
1 'polypeptide(L)'
;MPIMLFGYCIERRIRVTDKVCLTNIIEKRAVWKQKIRYIMKHKPTGNIHVVHYFLAQIERKPLKDLSIVFSNEHELVSSDQYIGLNDKNDEEIYGGDVIEDPNGIRARIVYHPEYAAFLACYVLNGNFKFEYLDKLIISRCKIIGNIYENSGLLENA
;
A
#
# COMPACT_ATOMS: atom_id res chain seq x y z
N MET A 1 22.91 -56.38 -20.11
CA MET A 1 23.06 -55.66 -18.82
C MET A 1 22.77 -54.19 -19.06
N PRO A 2 21.83 -53.58 -18.31
CA PRO A 2 21.40 -52.18 -18.46
C PRO A 2 22.09 -51.24 -17.46
N ILE A 3 22.11 -49.93 -17.76
CA ILE A 3 21.99 -48.88 -16.73
C ILE A 3 21.05 -47.80 -17.29
N MET A 4 19.87 -47.69 -16.67
CA MET A 4 18.96 -46.55 -16.75
C MET A 4 19.43 -45.46 -15.78
N LEU A 5 19.24 -44.18 -16.13
CA LEU A 5 18.79 -43.16 -15.17
C LEU A 5 18.08 -42.00 -15.90
N PHE A 6 16.76 -42.09 -15.86
CA PHE A 6 15.74 -41.05 -15.72
C PHE A 6 16.09 -39.59 -16.02
N GLY A 7 15.37 -39.05 -17.01
CA GLY A 7 15.10 -37.61 -17.15
C GLY A 7 13.74 -37.43 -17.82
N TYR A 8 12.66 -37.81 -17.14
CA TYR A 8 11.29 -37.52 -17.59
C TYR A 8 11.12 -36.00 -17.66
N CYS A 9 11.02 -35.46 -18.87
CA CYS A 9 10.49 -34.11 -19.11
C CYS A 9 8.99 -34.16 -18.79
N ILE A 10 8.62 -33.86 -17.55
CA ILE A 10 7.22 -33.69 -17.17
C ILE A 10 6.83 -32.27 -17.57
N GLU A 11 6.46 -32.07 -18.84
CA GLU A 11 5.57 -30.98 -19.22
C GLU A 11 4.22 -31.23 -18.52
N ARG A 12 4.07 -30.70 -17.30
CA ARG A 12 2.75 -30.61 -16.68
C ARG A 12 1.91 -29.66 -17.53
N ARG A 13 1.13 -30.24 -18.44
CA ARG A 13 0.04 -29.60 -19.16
C ARG A 13 -1.01 -29.19 -18.12
N ILE A 14 -0.81 -28.03 -17.48
CA ILE A 14 -1.80 -27.44 -16.57
C ILE A 14 -3.05 -27.19 -17.41
N ARG A 15 -4.16 -27.89 -17.11
CA ARG A 15 -5.41 -27.70 -17.83
C ARG A 15 -5.87 -26.26 -17.59
N VAL A 16 -6.51 -25.65 -18.60
CA VAL A 16 -7.01 -24.26 -18.51
C VAL A 16 -7.88 -24.04 -17.26
N THR A 17 -8.60 -25.08 -16.82
CA THR A 17 -9.40 -25.09 -15.59
C THR A 17 -8.59 -24.94 -14.29
N ASP A 18 -7.37 -25.49 -14.23
CA ASP A 18 -6.50 -25.44 -13.04
C ASP A 18 -5.87 -24.06 -12.89
N LYS A 19 -5.58 -23.37 -14.01
CA LYS A 19 -5.10 -21.98 -14.01
C LYS A 19 -6.16 -21.02 -13.46
N VAL A 20 -7.42 -21.19 -13.86
CA VAL A 20 -8.55 -20.37 -13.36
C VAL A 20 -8.79 -20.59 -11.87
N CYS A 21 -8.63 -21.82 -11.37
CA CYS A 21 -8.78 -22.10 -9.94
C CYS A 21 -7.66 -21.45 -9.11
N LEU A 22 -6.42 -21.48 -9.60
CA LEU A 22 -5.27 -20.86 -8.94
C LEU A 22 -5.35 -19.32 -8.94
N THR A 23 -5.75 -18.69 -10.04
CA THR A 23 -5.96 -17.23 -10.07
C THR A 23 -7.04 -16.82 -9.09
N ASN A 24 -8.17 -17.54 -9.03
CA ASN A 24 -9.22 -17.29 -8.05
C ASN A 24 -8.74 -17.41 -6.59
N ILE A 25 -7.82 -18.33 -6.29
CA ILE A 25 -7.24 -18.48 -4.95
C ILE A 25 -6.24 -17.35 -4.64
N ILE A 26 -5.42 -16.94 -5.62
CA ILE A 26 -4.45 -15.85 -5.47
C ILE A 26 -5.17 -14.51 -5.32
N GLU A 27 -6.17 -14.23 -6.15
CA GLU A 27 -7.02 -13.04 -6.10
C GLU A 27 -7.78 -12.97 -4.77
N LYS A 28 -8.40 -14.09 -4.35
CA LYS A 28 -8.99 -14.18 -3.00
C LYS A 28 -7.95 -14.04 -1.90
N ARG A 29 -6.69 -14.43 -2.06
CA ARG A 29 -5.67 -14.17 -1.02
C ARG A 29 -5.19 -12.72 -1.01
N ALA A 30 -5.15 -12.06 -2.16
CA ALA A 30 -4.72 -10.67 -2.30
C ALA A 30 -5.74 -9.70 -1.70
N VAL A 31 -7.04 -9.88 -1.98
CA VAL A 31 -8.12 -9.04 -1.42
C VAL A 31 -8.13 -9.07 0.11
N TRP A 32 -7.84 -10.22 0.73
CA TRP A 32 -7.87 -10.39 2.18
C TRP A 32 -6.62 -9.84 2.90
N LYS A 33 -5.62 -9.40 2.13
CA LYS A 33 -4.46 -8.65 2.61
C LYS A 33 -4.61 -7.15 2.37
N GLN A 34 -5.65 -6.71 1.68
CA GLN A 34 -5.87 -5.30 1.43
C GLN A 34 -6.23 -4.61 2.75
N LYS A 35 -5.49 -3.55 3.06
CA LYS A 35 -5.72 -2.68 4.20
C LYS A 35 -6.07 -1.28 3.74
N ILE A 36 -6.88 -0.62 4.55
CA ILE A 36 -7.25 0.78 4.43
C ILE A 36 -6.90 1.48 5.73
N ARG A 37 -6.18 2.59 5.62
CA ARG A 37 -5.90 3.52 6.69
C ARG A 37 -6.91 4.66 6.62
N TYR A 38 -7.66 4.88 7.68
CA TYR A 38 -8.52 6.05 7.82
C TYR A 38 -7.84 7.09 8.69
N ILE A 39 -7.80 8.32 8.18
CA ILE A 39 -7.38 9.49 8.93
C ILE A 39 -8.64 10.27 9.24
N MET A 40 -9.01 10.25 10.52
CA MET A 40 -10.19 10.91 11.05
C MET A 40 -9.75 12.10 11.88
N LYS A 41 -10.46 13.22 11.80
CA LYS A 41 -10.24 14.38 12.65
C LYS A 41 -11.42 14.58 13.58
N HIS A 42 -11.15 14.72 14.87
CA HIS A 42 -12.17 14.97 15.87
C HIS A 42 -12.59 16.44 15.79
N LYS A 43 -13.88 16.72 15.49
CA LYS A 43 -14.38 18.08 15.25
C LYS A 43 -14.17 19.03 16.43
N PRO A 44 -14.45 18.63 17.69
CA PRO A 44 -14.29 19.52 18.84
C PRO A 44 -12.83 19.86 19.19
N THR A 45 -11.92 18.88 19.11
CA THR A 45 -10.53 19.08 19.57
C THR A 45 -9.55 19.35 18.44
N GLY A 46 -9.90 19.03 17.20
CA GLY A 46 -8.99 19.06 16.06
C GLY A 46 -7.97 17.92 16.03
N ASN A 47 -8.00 16.98 17.00
CA ASN A 47 -7.07 15.86 17.06
C ASN A 47 -7.24 14.91 15.88
N ILE A 48 -6.13 14.36 15.39
CA ILE A 48 -6.12 13.38 14.31
C ILE A 48 -6.05 11.97 14.91
N HIS A 49 -6.91 11.09 14.43
CA HIS A 49 -6.94 9.67 14.75
C HIS A 49 -6.66 8.87 13.48
N VAL A 50 -5.61 8.06 13.52
CA VAL A 50 -5.23 7.16 12.44
C VAL A 50 -5.60 5.74 12.84
N VAL A 51 -6.46 5.09 12.06
CA VAL A 51 -6.92 3.72 12.30
C VAL A 51 -6.76 2.86 11.05
N HIS A 52 -6.43 1.59 11.24
CA HIS A 52 -6.16 0.65 10.15
C HIS A 52 -7.14 -0.52 10.20
N TYR A 53 -7.73 -0.86 9.05
CA TYR A 53 -8.62 -1.99 8.91
C TYR A 53 -8.28 -2.81 7.67
N PHE A 54 -8.48 -4.12 7.77
CA PHE A 54 -8.56 -4.96 6.59
C PHE A 54 -9.87 -4.70 5.85
N LEU A 55 -9.84 -4.73 4.52
CA LEU A 55 -11.03 -4.58 3.69
C LEU A 55 -12.13 -5.58 4.11
N ALA A 56 -11.75 -6.81 4.42
CA ALA A 56 -12.67 -7.85 4.90
C ALA A 56 -13.38 -7.51 6.23
N GLN A 57 -12.80 -6.66 7.09
CA GLN A 57 -13.48 -6.22 8.32
C GLN A 57 -14.59 -5.22 7.99
N ILE A 58 -14.30 -4.32 7.06
CA ILE A 58 -15.23 -3.28 6.59
C ILE A 58 -16.41 -3.89 5.83
N GLU A 59 -16.17 -4.94 5.03
CA GLU A 59 -17.23 -5.64 4.29
C GLU A 59 -18.16 -6.45 5.21
N ARG A 60 -17.69 -6.88 6.38
CA ARG A 60 -18.43 -7.74 7.31
C ARG A 60 -19.32 -6.98 8.29
N LYS A 61 -18.97 -5.73 8.61
CA LYS A 61 -19.64 -4.93 9.64
C LYS A 61 -19.76 -3.48 9.18
N PRO A 62 -20.87 -2.79 9.50
CA PRO A 62 -20.94 -1.35 9.32
C PRO A 62 -19.76 -0.64 9.99
N LEU A 63 -19.19 0.38 9.33
CA LEU A 63 -18.03 1.14 9.85
C LEU A 63 -18.26 1.69 11.27
N LYS A 64 -19.49 2.10 11.59
CA LYS A 64 -19.87 2.63 12.91
C LYS A 64 -19.62 1.63 14.06
N ASP A 65 -19.67 0.34 13.77
CA ASP A 65 -19.48 -0.72 14.76
C ASP A 65 -18.00 -1.13 14.91
N LEU A 66 -17.12 -0.65 14.02
CA LEU A 66 -15.70 -0.99 14.05
C LEU A 66 -14.90 -0.12 15.02
N SER A 67 -15.27 1.15 15.19
CA SER A 67 -14.63 2.06 16.15
C SER A 67 -15.45 3.33 16.38
N ILE A 68 -15.24 3.93 17.55
CA ILE A 68 -15.80 5.21 17.95
C ILE A 68 -15.39 6.37 17.03
N VAL A 69 -14.27 6.24 16.30
CA VAL A 69 -13.80 7.28 15.36
C VAL A 69 -14.73 7.47 14.15
N PHE A 70 -15.68 6.56 13.94
CA PHE A 70 -16.73 6.71 12.92
C PHE A 70 -18.03 7.31 13.49
N SER A 71 -17.98 7.90 14.69
CA SER A 71 -19.07 8.69 15.24
C SER A 71 -19.25 10.01 14.47
N ASN A 72 -20.41 10.65 14.62
CA ASN A 72 -20.71 11.94 13.99
C ASN A 72 -19.81 13.09 14.48
N GLU A 73 -19.04 12.88 15.54
CA GLU A 73 -18.09 13.85 16.11
C GLU A 73 -16.75 13.89 15.37
N HIS A 74 -16.53 12.94 14.46
CA HIS A 74 -15.33 12.87 13.63
C HIS A 74 -15.65 13.22 12.18
N GLU A 75 -14.70 13.83 11.50
CA GLU A 75 -14.71 14.05 10.06
C GLU A 75 -13.65 13.17 9.38
N LEU A 76 -14.00 12.58 8.24
CA LEU A 76 -13.06 11.83 7.43
C LEU A 76 -12.16 12.82 6.68
N VAL A 77 -10.85 12.76 6.95
CA VAL A 77 -9.84 13.57 6.25
C VAL A 77 -9.33 12.82 5.02
N SER A 78 -8.98 11.54 5.18
CA SER A 78 -8.59 10.68 4.06
C SER A 78 -8.79 9.20 4.36
N SER A 79 -8.90 8.42 3.29
CA SER A 79 -8.86 6.96 3.31
C SER A 79 -7.75 6.49 2.36
N ASP A 80 -6.62 6.08 2.93
CA ASP A 80 -5.44 5.68 2.17
C ASP A 80 -5.36 4.16 2.04
N GLN A 81 -4.99 3.69 0.86
CA GLN A 81 -4.85 2.27 0.59
C GLN A 81 -3.41 1.80 0.85
N TYR A 82 -3.26 0.64 1.49
CA TYR A 82 -1.98 -0.05 1.57
C TYR A 82 -1.52 -0.46 0.17
N ILE A 83 -0.29 -0.11 -0.21
CA ILE A 83 0.20 -0.30 -1.58
C ILE A 83 0.79 -1.71 -1.82
N GLY A 84 0.88 -2.54 -0.78
CA GLY A 84 1.47 -3.89 -0.90
C GLY A 84 2.98 -3.96 -0.64
N LEU A 85 3.61 -2.87 -0.20
CA LEU A 85 5.04 -2.76 0.07
C LEU A 85 5.30 -2.24 1.49
N ASN A 86 6.39 -2.71 2.09
CA ASN A 86 6.86 -2.27 3.41
C ASN A 86 8.23 -1.61 3.26
N ASP A 87 8.49 -0.56 4.02
CA ASP A 87 9.75 0.16 4.02
C ASP A 87 10.91 -0.65 4.64
N LYS A 88 12.09 -0.04 4.82
CA LYS A 88 13.25 -0.71 5.41
C LYS A 88 13.08 -1.15 6.87
N ASN A 89 12.13 -0.55 7.60
CA ASN A 89 11.81 -0.85 8.99
C ASN A 89 10.64 -1.85 9.10
N ASP A 90 10.21 -2.44 7.98
CA ASP A 90 9.03 -3.29 7.86
C ASP A 90 7.70 -2.56 8.18
N GLU A 91 7.68 -1.24 8.04
CA GLU A 91 6.48 -0.44 8.18
C GLU A 91 5.68 -0.43 6.86
N GLU A 92 4.36 -0.61 6.97
CA GLU A 92 3.47 -0.69 5.82
C GLU A 92 3.29 0.68 5.15
N ILE A 93 3.46 0.72 3.82
CA ILE A 93 3.32 1.96 3.05
C ILE A 93 1.89 2.11 2.52
N TYR A 94 1.32 3.29 2.73
CA TYR A 94 0.00 3.69 2.27
C TYR A 94 0.11 4.87 1.30
N GLY A 95 -0.96 5.10 0.54
CA GLY A 95 -1.11 6.36 -0.20
C GLY A 95 -0.97 7.57 0.74
N GLY A 96 -0.34 8.65 0.29
CA GLY A 96 -0.13 9.86 1.09
C GLY A 96 1.05 9.80 2.06
N ASP A 97 1.75 8.66 2.17
CA ASP A 97 3.01 8.58 2.93
C ASP A 97 4.13 9.34 2.24
N VAL A 98 5.05 9.87 3.04
CA VAL A 98 6.29 10.49 2.59
C VAL A 98 7.43 9.57 2.96
N ILE A 99 8.16 9.13 1.94
CA ILE A 99 9.35 8.29 2.07
C ILE A 99 10.61 9.10 1.82
N GLU A 100 11.69 8.75 2.50
CA GLU A 100 13.02 9.33 2.31
C GLU A 100 14.00 8.21 1.89
N ASP A 101 14.70 8.43 0.78
CA ASP A 101 15.74 7.53 0.29
C ASP A 101 17.07 7.73 1.06
N PRO A 102 18.08 6.86 0.86
CA PRO A 102 19.39 7.04 1.49
C PRO A 102 20.14 8.32 1.09
N ASN A 103 19.79 8.94 -0.04
CA ASN A 103 20.37 10.20 -0.51
C ASN A 103 19.66 11.43 0.08
N GLY A 104 18.61 11.25 0.89
CA GLY A 104 17.82 12.32 1.48
C GLY A 104 16.72 12.87 0.57
N ILE A 105 16.47 12.25 -0.58
CA ILE A 105 15.39 12.62 -1.48
C ILE A 105 14.06 12.18 -0.87
N ARG A 106 13.13 13.12 -0.76
CA ARG A 106 11.79 12.88 -0.23
C ARG A 106 10.78 12.77 -1.35
N ALA A 107 9.97 11.72 -1.29
CA ALA A 107 8.90 11.48 -2.24
C ALA A 107 7.60 11.18 -1.49
N ARG A 108 6.48 11.69 -1.98
CA ARG A 108 5.15 11.29 -1.50
C ARG A 108 4.60 10.15 -2.35
N ILE A 109 3.89 9.22 -1.75
CA ILE A 109 3.22 8.14 -2.45
C ILE A 109 1.88 8.63 -2.98
N VAL A 110 1.68 8.58 -4.29
CA VAL A 110 0.43 9.00 -4.95
C VAL A 110 -0.10 7.94 -5.88
N TYR A 111 -1.42 7.79 -5.93
CA TYR A 111 -2.05 7.04 -7.02
C TYR A 111 -2.13 7.94 -8.26
N HIS A 112 -1.59 7.49 -9.39
CA HIS A 112 -1.63 8.23 -10.65
C HIS A 112 -2.64 7.58 -11.60
N PRO A 113 -3.79 8.23 -11.91
CA PRO A 113 -4.87 7.62 -12.69
C PRO A 113 -4.45 7.17 -14.09
N GLU A 114 -3.60 7.94 -14.79
CA GLU A 114 -3.17 7.60 -16.15
C GLU A 114 -2.26 6.36 -16.21
N TYR A 115 -1.55 6.06 -15.12
CA TYR A 115 -0.69 4.89 -15.01
C TYR A 115 -1.35 3.74 -14.25
N ALA A 116 -2.54 3.98 -13.67
CA ALA A 116 -3.27 3.05 -12.81
C ALA A 116 -2.39 2.41 -11.71
N ALA A 117 -1.47 3.20 -11.14
CA ALA A 117 -0.45 2.71 -10.22
C ALA A 117 -0.13 3.70 -9.10
N PHE A 118 0.38 3.18 -7.98
CA PHE A 118 1.01 3.99 -6.95
C PHE A 118 2.46 4.31 -7.36
N LEU A 119 2.81 5.60 -7.32
CA LEU A 119 4.11 6.14 -7.72
C LEU A 119 4.69 7.00 -6.60
N ALA A 120 6.02 7.05 -6.52
CA ALA A 120 6.72 8.05 -5.74
C ALA A 120 6.73 9.37 -6.52
N CYS A 121 6.22 10.44 -5.91
CA CYS A 121 6.23 11.78 -6.47
C CYS A 121 7.19 12.67 -5.67
N TYR A 122 8.23 13.16 -6.33
CA TYR A 122 9.24 14.04 -5.74
C TYR A 122 9.48 15.26 -6.64
N VAL A 123 10.10 16.29 -6.07
CA VAL A 123 10.48 17.50 -6.81
C VAL A 123 11.96 17.43 -7.13
N LEU A 124 12.31 17.65 -8.40
CA LEU A 124 13.70 17.77 -8.85
C LEU A 124 13.80 18.97 -9.77
N ASN A 125 14.66 19.93 -9.41
CA ASN A 125 14.83 21.20 -10.14
C ASN A 125 13.49 21.91 -10.39
N GLY A 126 12.64 21.99 -9.35
CA GLY A 126 11.32 22.64 -9.41
C GLY A 126 10.25 21.90 -10.23
N ASN A 127 10.54 20.70 -10.75
CA ASN A 127 9.60 19.91 -11.53
C ASN A 127 9.19 18.64 -10.80
N PHE A 128 7.91 18.30 -10.86
CA PHE A 128 7.41 17.03 -10.36
C PHE A 128 7.93 15.88 -11.22
N LYS A 129 8.45 14.85 -10.55
CA LYS A 129 8.86 13.57 -11.14
C LYS A 129 8.04 12.46 -10.50
N PHE A 130 7.82 11.41 -11.28
CA PHE A 130 7.10 10.22 -10.86
C PHE A 130 7.99 9.00 -11.12
N GLU A 131 8.08 8.11 -10.14
CA GLU A 131 8.86 6.90 -10.24
C GLU A 131 8.03 5.69 -9.77
N TYR A 132 8.16 4.58 -10.51
CA TYR A 132 7.54 3.32 -10.13
C TYR A 132 8.21 2.76 -8.89
N LEU A 133 7.39 2.18 -8.02
CA LEU A 133 7.86 1.57 -6.79
C LEU A 133 8.04 0.06 -7.00
N ASP A 134 9.18 -0.44 -6.57
CA ASP A 134 9.40 -1.87 -6.41
C ASP A 134 10.03 -2.17 -5.05
N LYS A 135 10.12 -3.46 -4.73
CA LYS A 135 10.68 -3.93 -3.45
C LYS A 135 12.14 -3.54 -3.27
N LEU A 136 12.94 -3.46 -4.35
CA LEU A 136 14.36 -3.11 -4.27
C LEU A 136 14.55 -1.66 -3.87
N ILE A 137 13.77 -0.76 -4.47
CA ILE A 137 13.78 0.68 -4.15
C ILE A 137 13.28 0.88 -2.72
N ILE A 138 12.09 0.38 -2.42
CA ILE A 138 11.43 0.61 -1.13
C ILE A 138 12.22 0.04 0.05
N SER A 139 12.90 -1.10 -0.12
CA SER A 139 13.72 -1.70 0.96
C SER A 139 14.87 -0.83 1.47
N ARG A 140 15.18 0.27 0.78
CA ARG A 140 16.21 1.23 1.16
C ARG A 140 15.64 2.52 1.74
N CYS A 141 14.35 2.77 1.55
CA CYS A 141 13.66 3.96 2.00
C CYS A 141 13.09 3.77 3.39
N LYS A 142 12.85 4.87 4.11
CA LYS A 142 12.05 4.89 5.35
C LYS A 142 10.84 5.79 5.17
N ILE A 143 9.74 5.45 5.82
CA ILE A 143 8.63 6.38 6.03
C ILE A 143 9.11 7.45 7.04
N ILE A 144 8.90 8.73 6.70
CA ILE A 144 9.22 9.86 7.59
C ILE A 144 7.96 10.59 8.07
N GLY A 145 6.80 10.19 7.57
CA GLY A 145 5.49 10.71 7.96
C GLY A 145 4.48 10.56 6.83
N ASN A 146 3.33 11.21 7.00
CA ASN A 146 2.32 11.36 5.95
C ASN A 146 1.92 12.84 5.81
N ILE A 147 1.23 13.16 4.72
CA ILE A 147 0.82 14.53 4.38
C ILE A 147 -0.19 15.16 5.36
N TYR A 148 -0.80 14.37 6.25
CA TYR A 148 -1.85 14.83 7.17
C TYR A 148 -1.27 15.20 8.54
N GLU A 149 -0.34 14.41 9.04
CA GLU A 149 0.37 14.65 10.31
C GLU A 149 1.55 15.60 10.12
N ASN A 150 2.18 15.59 8.94
CA ASN A 150 3.41 16.34 8.67
C ASN A 150 3.34 17.05 7.30
N SER A 151 2.45 18.04 7.17
CA SER A 151 2.21 18.76 5.91
C SER A 151 3.44 19.48 5.34
N GLY A 152 4.46 19.78 6.15
CA GLY A 152 5.68 20.50 5.75
C GLY A 152 6.85 19.63 5.25
N LEU A 153 6.71 18.30 5.15
CA LEU A 153 7.86 17.43 4.82
C LEU A 153 8.41 17.62 3.40
N LEU A 154 7.58 18.11 2.48
CA LEU A 154 7.92 18.35 1.07
C LEU A 154 8.34 19.79 0.78
N GLU A 155 8.27 20.70 1.76
CA GLU A 155 8.54 22.13 1.57
C GLU A 155 10.05 22.46 1.47
N ASN A 156 10.93 21.48 1.70
CA ASN A 156 12.39 21.65 1.70
C ASN A 156 13.12 20.70 0.71
N ALA A 157 12.44 20.24 -0.35
CA ALA A 157 13.04 19.41 -1.41
C ALA A 157 13.59 20.27 -2.56
#